data_AF-A0A932FSJ5-F1
#
_entry.id   AF-A0A932FSJ5-F1
#
_cell.length_a   1.000
_cell.length_b   1.000
_cell.length_c   1.000
_cell.angle_alpha   90.00
_cell.angle_beta   90.00
_cell.angle_gamma   90.00
#
_symmetry.space_group_name_H-M   'P 1'
#
loop_
_entity.id
_entity.type
_entity.pdbx_description
1 polymer ?
#
loop_
_entity_poly.entity_id
_entity_poly.type
_entity_poly.pdbx_seq_one_letter_code
_entity_poly.pdbx_strand_id
1 'polypeptide(L)'
;MANTRRRQKRICIVNFKGGVGKTTLALHLACGLATYGESEVLLVDVDHQSTLSVVCLGGRRWDTAVGAGKTVDAIFQHFVKQNRPVPGLDIVSVRPYASGSNSWTYGGQPPKLDLVPSTLELDETELDLSSTTVGGAIESEWAKRSLICQWIDQNDIANKYD
;
A
#
# COMPACT_ATOMS: atom_id res chain seq x y z
N MET A 1 8.50 32.85 -6.19
CA MET A 1 7.71 31.76 -6.81
C MET A 1 7.08 30.97 -5.69
N ALA A 2 5.75 31.00 -5.56
CA ALA A 2 5.05 30.26 -4.51
C ALA A 2 5.20 28.77 -4.78
N ASN A 3 5.83 28.05 -3.85
CA ASN A 3 5.89 26.60 -3.85
C ASN A 3 4.49 26.08 -3.46
N THR A 4 3.58 26.02 -4.43
CA THR A 4 2.26 25.41 -4.23
C THR A 4 2.49 23.91 -4.08
N ARG A 5 2.80 23.44 -2.86
CA ARG A 5 2.80 22.01 -2.54
C ARG A 5 1.47 21.45 -3.04
N ARG A 6 1.50 20.56 -4.04
CA ARG A 6 0.32 19.78 -4.40
C ARG A 6 -0.14 19.07 -3.12
N ARG A 7 -1.38 19.31 -2.69
CA ARG A 7 -1.91 18.67 -1.48
C ARG A 7 -2.14 17.20 -1.80
N GLN A 8 -1.34 16.34 -1.18
CA GLN A 8 -1.54 14.89 -1.22
C GLN A 8 -2.97 14.54 -0.81
N LYS A 9 -3.70 13.78 -1.62
CA LYS A 9 -5.04 13.28 -1.29
C LYS A 9 -4.97 11.80 -0.91
N ARG A 10 -5.47 11.47 0.28
CA ARG A 10 -5.56 10.09 0.77
C ARG A 10 -7.00 9.61 0.63
N ILE A 11 -7.21 8.55 -0.14
CA ILE A 11 -8.52 7.94 -0.36
C ILE A 11 -8.48 6.51 0.17
N CYS A 12 -9.41 6.18 1.07
CA CYS A 12 -9.52 4.85 1.64
C CYS A 12 -10.84 4.21 1.20
N ILE A 13 -10.79 3.00 0.64
CA ILE A 13 -11.97 2.26 0.16
C ILE A 13 -12.16 1.05 1.06
N VAL A 14 -13.17 1.12 1.93
CA VAL A 14 -13.46 0.09 2.94
C VAL A 14 -14.94 -0.29 2.89
N ASN A 15 -15.22 -1.58 3.03
CA ASN A 15 -16.57 -2.12 3.19
C ASN A 15 -16.46 -3.50 3.85
N PHE A 16 -17.27 -3.75 4.87
CA PHE A 16 -17.32 -5.00 5.63
C PHE A 16 -17.90 -6.18 4.84
N LYS A 17 -18.55 -5.94 3.69
CA LYS A 17 -19.09 -7.02 2.84
C LYS A 17 -18.10 -7.42 1.74
N GLY A 18 -17.85 -8.72 1.60
CA GLY A 18 -17.10 -9.31 0.48
C GLY A 18 -17.85 -9.20 -0.85
N GLY A 19 -17.12 -9.20 -1.97
CA GLY A 19 -17.72 -9.27 -3.32
C GLY A 19 -18.46 -8.02 -3.81
N VAL A 20 -18.32 -6.88 -3.14
CA VAL A 20 -19.03 -5.61 -3.49
C VAL A 20 -18.26 -4.69 -4.44
N GLY A 21 -17.15 -5.15 -5.01
CA GLY A 21 -16.37 -4.40 -5.99
C GLY A 21 -15.34 -3.40 -5.43
N LYS A 22 -14.98 -3.47 -4.14
CA LYS A 22 -13.96 -2.58 -3.52
C LYS A 22 -12.65 -2.56 -4.30
N THR A 23 -12.07 -3.74 -4.54
CA THR A 23 -10.80 -3.93 -5.25
C THR A 23 -10.88 -3.38 -6.67
N THR A 24 -11.98 -3.69 -7.36
CA THR A 24 -12.25 -3.20 -8.72
C THR A 24 -12.32 -1.67 -8.74
N LEU A 25 -13.05 -1.06 -7.81
CA LEU A 25 -13.17 0.39 -7.70
C LEU A 25 -11.82 1.02 -7.36
N ALA A 26 -11.08 0.49 -6.40
CA ALA A 26 -9.77 1.00 -6.00
C ALA A 26 -8.78 1.00 -7.17
N LEU A 27 -8.70 -0.13 -7.90
CA LEU A 27 -7.82 -0.25 -9.06
C LEU A 27 -8.22 0.73 -10.17
N HIS A 28 -9.50 0.75 -10.57
CA HIS A 28 -9.94 1.62 -11.67
C HIS A 28 -9.87 3.10 -11.32
N LEU A 29 -10.14 3.48 -10.07
CA LEU A 29 -9.97 4.84 -9.59
C LEU A 29 -8.49 5.25 -9.68
N ALA A 30 -7.58 4.41 -9.17
CA ALA A 30 -6.15 4.69 -9.21
C ALA A 30 -5.61 4.76 -10.64
N CYS A 31 -5.98 3.83 -11.51
CA CYS A 31 -5.64 3.88 -12.93
C CYS A 31 -6.19 5.16 -13.57
N GLY A 32 -7.46 5.52 -13.31
CA GLY A 32 -8.06 6.73 -13.87
C GLY A 32 -7.39 8.02 -13.42
N LEU A 33 -7.01 8.10 -12.14
CA LEU A 33 -6.22 9.22 -11.61
C LEU A 33 -4.83 9.28 -12.25
N ALA A 34 -4.17 8.14 -12.44
CA ALA A 34 -2.84 8.07 -13.04
C ALA A 34 -2.83 8.41 -14.54
N THR A 35 -3.86 8.01 -15.28
CA THR A 35 -3.92 8.20 -16.74
C THR A 35 -4.62 9.48 -17.17
N TYR A 36 -5.79 9.79 -16.58
CA TYR A 36 -6.59 10.96 -16.97
C TYR A 36 -6.33 12.16 -16.06
N GLY A 37 -6.06 11.91 -14.78
CA GLY A 37 -5.67 12.96 -13.82
C GLY A 37 -4.19 13.33 -13.88
N GLU A 38 -3.39 12.56 -14.63
CA GLU A 38 -1.93 12.66 -14.71
C GLU A 38 -1.21 12.68 -13.34
N SER A 39 -1.84 12.05 -12.34
CA SER A 39 -1.36 12.00 -10.96
C SER A 39 -0.31 10.89 -10.75
N GLU A 40 0.68 11.13 -9.88
CA GLU A 40 1.52 10.06 -9.32
C GLU A 40 0.76 9.37 -8.19
N VAL A 41 0.28 8.14 -8.44
CA VAL A 41 -0.61 7.41 -7.53
C VAL A 41 0.14 6.26 -6.85
N LEU A 42 -0.03 6.14 -5.54
CA LEU A 42 0.40 4.97 -4.77
C LEU A 42 -0.84 4.19 -4.30
N LEU A 43 -0.99 2.96 -4.78
CA LEU A 43 -1.93 2.00 -4.20
C LEU A 43 -1.28 1.33 -2.99
N VAL A 44 -2.04 1.20 -1.90
CA VAL A 44 -1.63 0.44 -0.72
C VAL A 44 -2.69 -0.63 -0.49
N ASP A 45 -2.34 -1.89 -0.71
CA ASP A 45 -3.23 -3.03 -0.48
C ASP A 45 -3.11 -3.46 0.99
N VAL A 46 -4.19 -3.32 1.75
CA VAL A 46 -4.27 -3.69 3.18
C VAL A 46 -5.36 -4.75 3.40
N ASP A 47 -5.57 -5.60 2.39
CA ASP A 47 -6.50 -6.72 2.46
C ASP A 47 -5.69 -8.03 2.46
N HIS A 48 -5.88 -8.88 3.48
CA HIS A 48 -5.24 -10.20 3.54
C HIS A 48 -5.53 -11.05 2.29
N GLN A 49 -6.69 -10.88 1.63
CA GLN A 49 -7.00 -11.59 0.39
C GLN A 49 -6.07 -11.24 -0.78
N SER A 50 -5.28 -10.16 -0.67
CA SER A 50 -4.22 -9.76 -1.60
C SER A 50 -4.66 -9.63 -3.07
N THR A 51 -5.96 -9.52 -3.33
CA THR A 51 -6.52 -9.58 -4.69
C THR A 51 -6.06 -8.38 -5.53
N LEU A 52 -5.96 -7.18 -4.95
CA LEU A 52 -5.42 -6.02 -5.65
C LEU A 52 -3.97 -6.26 -6.05
N SER A 53 -3.17 -6.79 -5.12
CA SER A 53 -1.76 -7.09 -5.33
C SER A 53 -1.51 -8.11 -6.44
N VAL A 54 -2.23 -9.23 -6.42
CA VAL A 54 -2.11 -10.28 -7.43
C VAL A 54 -2.54 -9.77 -8.81
N VAL A 55 -3.61 -8.97 -8.90
CA VAL A 55 -4.05 -8.38 -10.17
C VAL A 55 -3.01 -7.40 -10.73
N CYS A 56 -2.37 -6.61 -9.87
CA CYS A 56 -1.35 -5.65 -10.30
C CYS A 56 -0.03 -6.32 -10.70
N LEU A 57 0.50 -7.21 -9.86
CA LEU A 57 1.83 -7.79 -10.03
C LEU A 57 1.85 -9.08 -10.86
N GLY A 58 0.75 -9.85 -10.81
CA GLY A 58 0.71 -11.24 -11.24
C GLY A 58 1.37 -12.16 -10.21
N GLY A 59 1.01 -13.45 -10.23
CA GLY A 59 1.39 -14.43 -9.20
C GLY A 59 2.90 -14.44 -8.89
N ARG A 60 3.76 -14.63 -9.91
CA ARG A 60 5.21 -14.73 -9.71
C ARG A 60 5.85 -13.51 -9.03
N ARG A 61 5.45 -12.30 -9.43
CA ARG A 61 6.02 -11.06 -8.86
C ARG A 61 5.47 -10.79 -7.47
N TRP A 62 4.21 -11.14 -7.24
CA TRP A 62 3.60 -11.11 -5.91
C TRP A 62 4.30 -12.11 -4.97
N ASP A 63 4.50 -13.36 -5.38
CA ASP A 63 5.24 -14.38 -4.61
C ASP A 63 6.65 -13.89 -4.26
N THR A 64 7.32 -13.22 -5.21
CA THR A 64 8.65 -12.64 -4.98
C THR A 64 8.62 -11.52 -3.94
N ALA A 65 7.60 -10.65 -3.97
CA ALA A 65 7.43 -9.57 -3.00
C ALA A 65 7.14 -10.13 -1.60
N VAL A 66 6.23 -11.11 -1.50
CA VAL A 66 5.90 -11.81 -0.25
C VAL A 66 7.13 -12.52 0.32
N GLY A 67 7.82 -13.34 -0.49
CA GLY A 67 9.01 -14.08 -0.05
C GLY A 67 10.18 -13.18 0.37
N ALA A 68 10.24 -11.95 -0.13
CA ALA A 68 11.22 -10.96 0.28
C ALA A 68 10.79 -10.10 1.49
N GLY A 69 9.57 -10.31 2.03
CA GLY A 69 9.01 -9.47 3.08
C GLY A 69 8.72 -8.03 2.65
N LYS A 70 8.55 -7.80 1.34
CA LYS A 70 8.34 -6.49 0.72
C LYS A 70 6.86 -6.21 0.47
N THR A 71 6.10 -6.23 1.56
CA THR A 71 4.66 -6.03 1.57
C THR A 71 4.28 -5.02 2.65
N VAL A 72 3.00 -4.61 2.67
CA VAL A 72 2.45 -3.74 3.72
C VAL A 72 2.64 -4.34 5.11
N ASP A 73 2.75 -5.68 5.20
CA ASP A 73 2.95 -6.41 6.44
C ASP A 73 4.18 -5.93 7.22
N ALA A 74 5.25 -5.53 6.52
CA ALA A 74 6.46 -5.00 7.15
C ALA A 74 6.18 -3.78 8.05
N ILE A 75 5.16 -2.98 7.75
CA ILE A 75 4.73 -1.83 8.56
C ILE A 75 4.14 -2.31 9.89
N PHE A 76 3.32 -3.36 9.88
CA PHE A 76 2.69 -3.89 11.08
C PHE A 76 3.67 -4.71 11.92
N GLN A 77 4.53 -5.49 11.25
CA GLN A 77 5.61 -6.27 11.88
C GLN A 77 6.61 -5.39 12.63
N HIS A 78 6.82 -4.13 12.21
CA HIS A 78 7.58 -3.15 12.98
C HIS A 78 7.01 -2.97 14.39
N PHE A 79 5.69 -2.82 14.51
CA PHE A 79 5.02 -2.63 15.80
C PHE A 79 4.97 -3.93 16.62
N VAL A 80 4.62 -5.05 15.98
CA VAL A 80 4.49 -6.36 16.64
C VAL A 80 5.83 -6.85 17.19
N LYS A 81 6.90 -6.82 16.38
CA LYS A 81 8.19 -7.41 16.76
C LYS A 81 9.11 -6.48 17.54
N GLN A 82 8.86 -5.16 17.50
CA GLN A 82 9.63 -4.08 18.17
C GLN A 82 11.13 -3.98 17.86
N ASN A 83 11.75 -4.99 17.25
CA ASN A 83 13.16 -5.03 16.89
C ASN A 83 13.41 -4.82 15.39
N ARG A 84 12.36 -4.53 14.62
CA ARG A 84 12.44 -4.21 13.19
C ARG A 84 12.35 -2.71 13.01
N PRO A 85 13.12 -2.09 12.11
CA PRO A 85 12.90 -0.69 11.75
C PRO A 85 11.59 -0.54 10.96
N VAL A 86 11.07 0.69 10.90
CA VAL A 86 9.98 1.02 9.96
C VAL A 86 10.50 0.77 8.54
N PRO A 87 9.75 0.06 7.67
CA PRO A 87 10.22 -0.23 6.32
C PRO A 87 10.39 1.05 5.49
N GLY A 88 11.33 1.01 4.56
CA GLY A 88 11.56 2.10 3.62
C GLY A 88 10.57 2.05 2.45
N LEU A 89 10.96 2.68 1.34
CA LEU A 89 10.27 2.55 0.05
C LEU A 89 10.59 1.22 -0.68
N ASP A 90 11.38 0.34 -0.08
CA ASP A 90 11.74 -0.97 -0.67
C ASP A 90 10.56 -1.95 -0.71
N ILE A 91 9.49 -1.68 0.06
CA ILE A 91 8.21 -2.40 -0.01
C ILE A 91 7.32 -1.91 -1.18
N VAL A 92 7.73 -0.84 -1.89
CA VAL A 92 6.98 -0.31 -3.04
C VAL A 92 7.41 -1.04 -4.31
N SER A 93 6.45 -1.69 -4.95
CA SER A 93 6.55 -2.18 -6.31
C SER A 93 6.35 -1.04 -7.31
N VAL A 94 7.46 -0.55 -7.86
CA VAL A 94 7.48 0.56 -8.81
C VAL A 94 6.94 0.12 -10.17
N ARG A 95 5.98 0.88 -10.70
CA ARG A 95 5.37 0.74 -12.02
C ARG A 95 5.06 -0.72 -12.39
N PRO A 96 4.10 -1.38 -11.70
CA PRO A 96 3.80 -2.79 -11.93
C PRO A 96 3.35 -3.07 -13.37
N TYR A 97 2.79 -2.08 -14.07
CA TYR A 97 2.34 -2.17 -15.45
C TYR A 97 3.39 -1.82 -16.52
N ALA A 98 4.62 -1.45 -16.15
CA ALA A 98 5.64 -1.03 -17.12
C ALA A 98 6.27 -2.19 -17.91
N SER A 99 6.23 -3.41 -17.38
CA SER A 99 6.82 -4.58 -18.04
C SER A 99 6.24 -5.90 -17.50
N GLY A 100 6.48 -6.99 -18.24
CA GLY A 100 6.02 -8.34 -17.88
C GLY A 100 4.64 -8.68 -18.43
N SER A 101 4.07 -9.80 -17.96
CA SER A 101 2.79 -10.33 -18.45
C SER A 101 1.60 -9.40 -18.21
N ASN A 102 1.72 -8.52 -17.22
CA ASN A 102 0.69 -7.56 -16.85
C ASN A 102 0.98 -6.18 -17.46
N SER A 103 1.89 -6.07 -18.43
CA SER A 103 2.23 -4.79 -19.04
C SER A 103 0.99 -4.13 -19.64
N TRP A 104 0.75 -2.88 -19.28
CA TRP A 104 -0.38 -2.09 -19.78
C TRP A 104 0.05 -0.64 -19.95
N THR A 105 -0.39 -0.02 -21.05
CA THR A 105 -0.06 1.37 -21.36
C THR A 105 -1.30 2.13 -21.79
N TYR A 106 -1.29 3.43 -21.54
CA TYR A 106 -2.27 4.39 -22.01
C TYR A 106 -1.53 5.53 -22.71
N GLY A 107 -1.91 5.87 -23.94
CA GLY A 107 -1.18 6.87 -24.73
C GLY A 107 0.28 6.49 -25.01
N GLY A 108 0.61 5.20 -25.01
CA GLY A 108 1.98 4.70 -25.24
C GLY A 108 2.90 4.74 -24.02
N GLN A 109 2.40 5.12 -22.84
CA GLN A 109 3.17 5.11 -21.59
C GLN A 109 2.47 4.28 -20.50
N PRO A 110 3.23 3.62 -19.61
CA PRO A 110 2.62 2.97 -18.45
C PRO A 110 2.05 4.02 -17.48
N PRO A 111 0.95 3.71 -16.78
CA PRO A 111 0.37 4.63 -15.81
C PRO A 111 1.38 5.00 -14.72
N LYS A 112 1.23 6.21 -14.18
CA LYS A 112 1.96 6.72 -13.01
C LYS A 112 1.41 6.12 -11.72
N LEU A 113 1.50 4.80 -11.63
CA LEU A 113 0.90 4.00 -10.57
C LEU A 113 1.97 3.09 -9.98
N ASP A 114 2.18 3.20 -8.67
CA ASP A 114 2.99 2.28 -7.87
C ASP A 114 2.09 1.52 -6.89
N LEU A 115 2.62 0.43 -6.31
CA LEU A 115 1.87 -0.43 -5.39
C LEU A 115 2.71 -0.80 -4.17
N VAL A 116 2.13 -0.72 -2.97
CA VAL A 116 2.56 -1.49 -1.80
C VAL A 116 1.68 -2.75 -1.74
N PRO A 117 2.22 -3.95 -2.01
CA PRO A 117 1.43 -5.15 -2.06
C PRO A 117 1.09 -5.69 -0.67
N SER A 118 0.03 -6.46 -0.58
CA SER A 118 -0.40 -7.24 0.59
C SER A 118 0.15 -8.67 0.54
N THR A 119 -0.04 -9.38 1.65
CA THR A 119 0.27 -10.81 1.84
C THR A 119 -0.95 -11.54 2.42
N LEU A 120 -1.00 -12.86 2.24
CA LEU A 120 -2.04 -13.70 2.85
C LEU A 120 -1.91 -13.79 4.37
N GLU A 121 -0.70 -13.61 4.92
CA GLU A 121 -0.37 -13.66 6.37
C GLU A 121 -0.82 -12.42 7.17
N LEU A 122 -1.53 -11.48 6.52
CA LEU A 122 -1.91 -10.23 7.15
C LEU A 122 -2.97 -10.43 8.24
N ASP A 123 -3.74 -11.51 8.16
CA ASP A 123 -4.73 -11.92 9.18
C ASP A 123 -4.06 -12.38 10.47
N GLU A 124 -2.99 -13.19 10.38
CA GLU A 124 -2.16 -13.57 11.53
C GLU A 124 -1.52 -12.32 12.16
N THR A 125 -1.03 -11.41 11.33
CA THR A 125 -0.45 -10.16 11.81
C THR A 125 -1.49 -9.25 12.47
N GLU A 126 -2.74 -9.25 12.01
CA GLU A 126 -3.83 -8.52 12.67
C GLU A 126 -4.12 -9.09 14.07
N LEU A 127 -4.11 -10.41 14.23
CA LEU A 127 -4.25 -11.07 15.53
C LEU A 127 -3.09 -10.69 16.47
N ASP A 128 -1.86 -10.75 16.00
CA ASP A 128 -0.67 -10.34 16.76
C ASP A 128 -0.73 -8.84 17.13
N LEU A 129 -1.16 -7.99 16.19
CA LEU A 129 -1.32 -6.56 16.42
C LEU A 129 -2.37 -6.27 17.50
N SER A 130 -3.46 -7.05 17.52
CA SER A 130 -4.52 -6.91 18.53
C SER A 130 -4.01 -7.22 19.94
N SER A 131 -3.15 -8.25 20.08
CA SER A 131 -2.61 -8.72 21.36
C SER A 131 -1.36 -7.97 21.83
N THR A 132 -0.63 -7.34 20.91
CA THR A 132 0.56 -6.56 21.23
C THR A 132 0.18 -5.27 21.96
N THR A 133 0.87 -4.98 23.06
CA THR A 133 0.72 -3.72 23.81
C THR A 133 2.07 -3.03 23.99
N VAL A 134 2.14 -1.75 23.65
CA VAL A 134 3.36 -0.94 23.74
C VAL A 134 3.07 0.32 24.56
N GLY A 135 3.81 0.54 25.64
CA GLY A 135 3.58 1.69 26.52
C GLY A 135 2.24 1.62 27.24
N GLY A 136 1.57 2.77 27.38
CA GLY A 136 0.23 2.83 27.95
C GLY A 136 -0.85 2.28 27.00
N ALA A 137 -1.98 1.81 27.54
CA ALA A 137 -3.06 1.22 26.72
C ALA A 137 -3.59 2.19 25.64
N ILE A 138 -3.75 3.48 25.98
CA ILE A 138 -4.20 4.51 25.04
C ILE A 138 -3.16 4.76 23.94
N GLU A 139 -1.88 4.82 24.32
CA GLU A 139 -0.77 5.05 23.39
C GLU A 139 -0.61 3.88 22.42
N SER A 140 -0.71 2.65 22.93
CA SER A 140 -0.67 1.43 22.14
C SER A 140 -1.79 1.42 21.09
N GLU A 141 -3.03 1.68 21.49
CA GLU A 141 -4.17 1.70 20.57
C GLU A 141 -4.07 2.83 19.53
N TRP A 142 -3.55 3.99 19.93
CA TRP A 142 -3.29 5.08 18.99
C TRP A 142 -2.20 4.72 17.98
N ALA A 143 -1.11 4.09 18.44
CA ALA A 143 -0.01 3.68 17.59
C ALA A 143 -0.49 2.68 16.53
N LYS A 144 -1.22 1.63 16.91
CA LYS A 144 -1.81 0.64 15.98
C LYS A 144 -2.60 1.29 14.85
N ARG A 145 -3.44 2.28 15.18
CA ARG A 145 -4.32 2.99 14.22
C ARG A 145 -3.56 3.95 13.30
N SER A 146 -2.33 4.31 13.63
CA SER A 146 -1.56 5.33 12.91
C SER A 146 -0.34 4.78 12.17
N LEU A 147 -0.06 3.46 12.22
CA LEU A 147 1.15 2.86 11.64
C LEU A 147 1.36 3.21 10.15
N ILE A 148 0.34 3.10 9.31
CA ILE A 148 0.46 3.46 7.88
C ILE A 148 0.71 4.97 7.72
N CYS A 149 0.05 5.82 8.51
CA CYS A 149 0.28 7.27 8.47
C CYS A 149 1.71 7.61 8.91
N GLN A 150 2.22 6.96 9.95
CA GLN A 150 3.60 7.12 10.40
C GLN A 150 4.58 6.69 9.31
N TRP A 151 4.35 5.56 8.64
CA TRP A 151 5.17 5.10 7.52
C TRP A 151 5.16 6.11 6.36
N ILE A 152 3.99 6.66 6.01
CA ILE A 152 3.83 7.71 4.98
C ILE A 152 4.66 8.94 5.30
N ASP A 153 4.57 9.43 6.53
CA ASP A 153 5.23 10.68 6.95
C ASP A 153 6.75 10.47 7.09
N GLN A 154 7.21 9.32 7.58
CA GLN A 154 8.63 9.00 7.72
C GLN A 154 9.35 8.78 6.39
N ASN A 155 8.64 8.28 5.37
CA ASN A 155 9.18 8.03 4.04
C ASN A 155 8.93 9.17 3.05
N ASP A 156 8.41 10.31 3.53
CA ASP A 156 8.13 11.50 2.72
C ASP A 156 7.29 11.22 1.46
N ILE A 157 6.35 10.28 1.58
CA ILE A 157 5.50 9.81 0.47
C ILE A 157 4.66 10.97 -0.09
N ALA A 158 4.31 11.94 0.77
CA ALA A 158 3.57 13.13 0.40
C ALA A 158 4.29 14.04 -0.62
N ASN A 159 5.62 13.93 -0.76
CA ASN A 159 6.38 14.68 -1.77
C ASN A 159 6.55 13.91 -3.08
N LYS A 160 6.29 12.60 -3.09
CA LYS A 160 6.44 11.74 -4.27
C LYS A 160 5.12 11.45 -4.98
N TYR A 161 4.00 11.42 -4.25
CA TYR A 161 2.69 11.05 -4.77
C TYR A 161 1.65 12.16 -4.51
N ASP A 162 0.66 12.26 -5.40
CA ASP A 162 -0.39 13.27 -5.38
C ASP A 162 -1.63 12.88 -4.53
#